data_AF-A0A212J2E6-F1
#
_entry.id   AF-A0A212J2E6-F1
#
_cell.length_a   1.000
_cell.length_b   1.000
_cell.length_c   1.000
_cell.angle_alpha   90.00
_cell.angle_beta   90.00
_cell.angle_gamma   90.00
#
_symmetry.space_group_name_H-M   'P 1'
#
loop_
_entity.id
_entity.type
_entity.pdbx_description
1 polymer ?
#
loop_
_entity_poly.entity_id
_entity_poly.type
_entity_poly.pdbx_seq_one_letter_code
_entity_poly.pdbx_strand_id
1 'polypeptide(L)' 'MYRLYIGFRLLDEFESIREAKQFAGKSGLSGVFNLIGDNYRDAWYVPINKTSQNKK' A
#
# COMPACT_ATOMS: atom_id res chain seq x y z
N MET A 1 2.86 -12.82 -9.71
CA MET A 1 3.35 -12.14 -8.48
C MET A 1 2.92 -10.67 -8.52
N TYR A 2 2.64 -10.03 -7.39
CA TYR A 2 2.21 -8.63 -7.31
C TYR A 2 3.19 -7.80 -6.50
N ARG A 3 3.73 -6.75 -7.08
CA ARG A 3 4.67 -5.82 -6.44
C ARG A 3 3.91 -4.60 -5.93
N LEU A 4 3.97 -4.35 -4.63
CA LEU A 4 3.37 -3.18 -4.01
C LEU A 4 4.42 -2.08 -3.86
N TYR A 5 4.10 -0.89 -4.31
CA TYR A 5 4.92 0.31 -4.19
C TYR A 5 4.19 1.41 -3.45
N ILE A 6 4.94 2.30 -2.84
CA ILE A 6 4.47 3.62 -2.41
C ILE A 6 5.28 4.70 -3.13
N GLY A 7 4.61 5.48 -3.97
CA GLY A 7 5.29 6.32 -4.96
C GLY A 7 6.23 5.47 -5.84
N PHE A 8 7.54 5.69 -5.71
CA PHE A 8 8.59 4.96 -6.44
C PHE A 8 9.29 3.88 -5.61
N ARG A 9 8.95 3.75 -4.31
CA ARG A 9 9.59 2.81 -3.40
C ARG A 9 8.84 1.47 -3.44
N LEU A 10 9.55 0.38 -3.72
CA LEU A 10 9.02 -0.97 -3.54
C LEU A 10 8.85 -1.24 -2.05
N LEU A 11 7.65 -1.65 -1.64
CA LEU A 11 7.35 -2.04 -0.27
C LEU A 11 7.61 -3.53 -0.08
N ASP A 12 6.94 -4.36 -0.89
CA ASP A 12 7.07 -5.81 -0.84
C ASP A 12 6.45 -6.47 -2.09
N GLU A 13 6.68 -7.77 -2.23
CA GLU A 13 6.05 -8.64 -3.23
C GLU A 13 5.06 -9.61 -2.59
N PHE A 14 3.90 -9.77 -3.21
CA PHE A 14 2.78 -10.57 -2.72
C PHE A 14 2.34 -11.58 -3.77
N GLU A 15 1.86 -12.74 -3.34
CA GLU A 15 1.28 -13.72 -4.25
C GLU A 15 -0.15 -13.34 -4.66
N SER A 16 -0.85 -12.57 -3.81
CA SER A 16 -2.22 -12.13 -4.06
C SER A 16 -2.45 -10.62 -3.89
N ILE A 17 -3.37 -10.07 -4.67
CA ILE A 17 -3.83 -8.66 -4.56
C ILE A 17 -4.37 -8.37 -3.15
N ARG A 18 -5.04 -9.36 -2.56
CA ARG A 18 -5.70 -9.22 -1.26
C ARG A 18 -4.67 -9.04 -0.14
N GLU A 19 -3.57 -9.79 -0.16
CA GLU A 19 -2.48 -9.63 0.80
C GLU A 19 -1.81 -8.26 0.65
N ALA A 20 -1.53 -7.84 -0.57
CA ALA A 20 -0.95 -6.52 -0.84
C ALA A 20 -1.82 -5.39 -0.28
N LYS A 21 -3.14 -5.47 -0.47
CA LYS A 21 -4.09 -4.47 0.08
C LYS A 21 -4.17 -4.51 1.60
N GLN A 22 -4.16 -5.71 2.20
CA GLN A 22 -4.11 -5.84 3.66
C GLN A 22 -2.82 -5.26 4.25
N PHE A 23 -1.68 -5.49 3.60
CA PHE A 23 -0.40 -4.94 4.00
C PHE A 23 -0.41 -3.40 3.92
N ALA A 24 -0.88 -2.82 2.81
CA ALA A 24 -1.01 -1.37 2.66
C ALA A 24 -1.84 -0.76 3.80
N GLY A 25 -2.99 -1.37 4.13
CA GLY A 25 -3.86 -0.91 5.23
C GLY A 25 -3.24 -1.04 6.63
N LYS A 26 -2.40 -2.06 6.87
CA LYS A 26 -1.71 -2.26 8.16
C LYS A 26 -0.40 -1.49 8.28
N SER A 27 0.19 -1.07 7.15
CA SER A 27 1.50 -0.42 7.11
C SER A 27 1.53 0.94 7.84
N GLY A 28 0.38 1.58 8.03
CA GLY A 28 0.30 2.93 8.58
C GLY A 28 0.91 4.00 7.67
N LEU A 29 1.30 3.64 6.44
CA LEU A 29 1.85 4.57 5.47
C LEU A 29 0.73 5.33 4.76
N SER A 30 1.05 6.54 4.37
CA SER A 30 0.16 7.43 3.62
C SER A 30 0.85 7.89 2.37
N GLY A 31 0.09 8.02 1.28
CA GLY A 31 0.62 8.28 -0.04
C GLY A 31 -0.07 7.46 -1.13
N VAL A 32 0.46 7.55 -2.34
CA VAL A 32 -0.05 6.78 -3.49
C VAL A 32 0.57 5.40 -3.47
N PHE A 33 -0.27 4.39 -3.29
CA PHE A 33 0.11 3.00 -3.44
C PHE A 33 -0.09 2.57 -4.90
N ASN A 34 0.88 1.85 -5.44
CA ASN A 34 0.79 1.23 -6.76
C ASN A 34 0.97 -0.27 -6.61
N LEU A 35 0.05 -1.05 -7.14
CA LEU A 35 0.12 -2.50 -7.17
C LEU A 35 0.27 -2.95 -8.61
N ILE A 36 1.38 -3.61 -8.92
CA ILE A 36 1.73 -4.02 -10.28
C ILE A 36 1.98 -5.53 -10.28
N GLY A 37 1.23 -6.27 -11.08
CA GLY A 37 1.42 -7.70 -11.31
C GLY A 37 1.24 -8.06 -12.78
N ASP A 38 1.22 -9.36 -13.08
CA ASP A 38 1.05 -9.87 -14.44
C ASP A 38 -0.32 -9.47 -15.01
N ASN A 39 -0.31 -8.54 -15.98
CA ASN A 39 -1.49 -7.91 -16.58
C ASN A 39 -2.44 -7.20 -15.59
N TYR A 40 -1.97 -6.86 -14.39
CA TYR A 40 -2.75 -6.14 -13.39
C TYR A 40 -2.01 -4.91 -12.91
N ARG A 41 -2.69 -3.75 -12.96
CA ARG A 41 -2.17 -2.50 -12.43
C ARG A 41 -3.28 -1.76 -11.71
N ASP A 42 -3.08 -1.50 -10.43
CA ASP A 42 -3.99 -0.73 -9.60
C ASP A 42 -3.21 0.35 -8.86
N ALA A 43 -3.82 1.49 -8.63
CA ALA A 43 -3.23 2.58 -7.88
C ALA A 43 -4.30 3.31 -7.07
N TRP A 44 -4.01 3.53 -5.79
CA TRP A 44 -4.93 4.23 -4.90
C TRP A 44 -4.17 5.12 -3.93
N TYR A 45 -4.80 6.24 -3.57
CA TYR A 45 -4.26 7.16 -2.57
C TYR A 45 -4.77 6.77 -1.19
N VAL A 46 -3.84 6.57 -0.25
CA VAL A 46 -4.17 6.44 1.18
C VAL A 46 -3.89 7.78 1.84
N PRO A 47 -4.92 8.47 2.37
CA PRO A 47 -4.72 9.73 3.05
C PRO A 47 -3.93 9.55 4.34
N ILE A 48 -3.23 10.61 4.76
CA ILE A 48 -2.65 10.68 6.11
C ILE A 48 -3.83 10.66 7.09
N ASN A 49 -4.06 9.52 7.74
CA ASN A 49 -4.95 9.48 8.87
C ASN A 49 -4.31 10.29 10.01
N LYS A 50 -4.79 11.52 10.25
CA LYS A 50 -4.43 12.35 11.41
C LYS A 50 -4.96 11.77 12.73
N THR A 51 -5.04 10.46 12.90
CA THR A 51 -5.63 9.81 14.08
C THR A 51 -4.58 9.25 15.04
N SER A 52 -3.34 9.75 15.00
CA SER A 52 -2.35 9.48 16.08
C SER A 52 -1.46 10.68 16.39
N GLN A 53 -2.07 11.85 16.56
CA GLN A 53 -1.63 12.83 17.57
C GLN A 53 -2.65 12.81 18.71
N ASN A 54 -2.73 11.71 19.45
CA ASN A 54 -3.31 11.65 20.81
C ASN A 54 -3.17 10.23 21.36
N LYS A 55 -1.98 9.90 21.86
CA LYS A 55 -1.84 9.16 23.10
C LYS A 55 -0.83 9.94 23.94
N LYS A 56 -1.39 10.90 24.68
CA LYS A 56 -0.78 11.49 25.86
C LYS A 56 -0.69 10.43 26.96
#